data_AF-A0A351SH93-F1
#
_entry.id   AF-A0A351SH93-F1
#
_cell.length_a   1.000
_cell.length_b   1.000
_cell.length_c   1.000
_cell.angle_alpha   90.00
_cell.angle_beta   90.00
_cell.angle_gamma   90.00
#
_symmetry.space_group_name_H-M   'P 1'
#
loop_
_entity.id
_entity.type
_entity.pdbx_description
1 polymer ?
#
loop_
_entity_poly.entity_id
_entity_poly.type
_entity_poly.pdbx_seq_one_letter_code
_entity_poly.pdbx_strand_id
1 'polypeptide(L)'
;LSERVSLKAREGLWVRAENRFINVRAILPDLVLRNVTIFEYHDDSLHQIIRAELARPLPDKSWQLHNVTYTRIDAGTGQSTLEVIEREVW
;
A
#
# COMPACT_ATOMS: atom_id res chain seq x y z
N LEU A 1 -29.45 6.54 10.60
CA LEU A 1 -28.70 5.28 10.37
C LEU A 1 -27.88 5.48 9.11
N SER A 2 -26.58 5.74 9.23
CA SER A 2 -25.72 5.93 8.05
C SER A 2 -25.22 4.57 7.60
N GLU A 3 -25.51 4.21 6.36
CA GLU A 3 -25.07 2.98 5.72
C GLU A 3 -23.53 2.94 5.70
N ARG A 4 -22.94 2.09 6.56
CA ARG A 4 -21.50 1.93 6.70
C ARG A 4 -21.00 1.04 5.56
N VAL A 5 -20.85 1.61 4.37
CA VAL A 5 -20.31 0.87 3.24
C VAL A 5 -18.81 0.67 3.46
N SER A 6 -18.43 -0.54 3.89
CA SER A 6 -17.08 -1.04 3.66
C SER A 6 -17.03 -1.64 2.27
N LEU A 7 -16.25 -1.06 1.36
CA LEU A 7 -15.94 -1.70 0.08
C LEU A 7 -14.97 -2.86 0.35
N LYS A 8 -15.52 -4.07 0.44
CA LYS A 8 -14.78 -5.33 0.45
C LYS A 8 -15.02 -6.01 -0.89
N ALA A 9 -14.27 -5.61 -1.91
CA ALA A 9 -14.23 -6.41 -3.14
C ALA A 9 -13.60 -7.77 -2.80
N ARG A 10 -14.13 -8.86 -3.38
CA ARG A 10 -13.60 -10.22 -3.14
C ARG A 10 -12.09 -10.32 -3.40
N GLU A 11 -11.60 -9.53 -4.36
CA GLU A 11 -10.19 -9.49 -4.79
C GLU A 11 -9.44 -8.20 -4.35
N GLY A 12 -10.07 -7.33 -3.54
CA GLY A 12 -9.56 -5.99 -3.21
C GLY A 12 -9.73 -4.95 -4.33
N LEU A 13 -9.42 -3.69 -4.03
CA LEU A 13 -9.38 -2.58 -4.99
C LEU A 13 -7.97 -2.46 -5.57
N TRP A 14 -7.90 -2.31 -6.90
CA TRP A 14 -6.64 -2.02 -7.59
C TRP A 14 -6.66 -0.60 -8.16
N VAL A 15 -5.57 0.12 -7.94
CA VAL A 15 -5.33 1.47 -8.48
C VAL A 15 -3.98 1.46 -9.19
N ARG A 16 -3.91 2.09 -10.36
CA ARG A 16 -2.65 2.38 -11.05
C ARG A 16 -2.35 3.87 -10.92
N ALA A 17 -1.15 4.20 -10.46
CA ALA A 17 -0.68 5.57 -10.31
C ALA A 17 0.78 5.65 -10.76
N GLU A 18 1.04 6.25 -11.92
CA GLU A 18 2.38 6.33 -12.52
C GLU A 18 3.04 4.94 -12.69
N ASN A 19 4.20 4.72 -12.07
CA ASN A 19 4.94 3.46 -12.02
C ASN A 19 4.51 2.54 -10.86
N ARG A 20 3.38 2.84 -10.21
CA ARG A 20 2.88 2.12 -9.05
C ARG A 20 1.57 1.41 -9.32
N PHE A 21 1.45 0.21 -8.78
CA PHE A 21 0.20 -0.54 -8.69
C PHE A 21 -0.13 -0.72 -7.21
N ILE A 22 -1.34 -0.36 -6.81
CA ILE A 22 -1.74 -0.33 -5.41
C ILE A 22 -2.92 -1.28 -5.25
N ASN A 23 -2.78 -2.27 -4.37
CA ASN A 23 -3.88 -3.13 -3.92
C ASN A 23 -4.32 -2.70 -2.52
N VAL A 24 -5.63 -2.54 -2.33
CA VAL A 24 -6.26 -2.28 -1.03
C VAL A 24 -7.29 -3.35 -0.76
N ARG A 25 -7.10 -4.15 0.29
CA ARG A 25 -8.04 -5.24 0.60
C ARG A 25 -9.40 -4.75 1.09
N ALA A 26 -9.41 -3.69 1.89
CA ALA A 26 -10.65 -3.11 2.39
C ALA A 26 -10.51 -1.61 2.66
N ILE A 27 -11.59 -0.89 2.38
CA ILE A 27 -11.76 0.52 2.73
C ILE A 27 -12.82 0.60 3.82
N LEU A 28 -12.48 1.19 4.96
CA LEU A 28 -13.41 1.45 6.06
C LEU A 28 -14.20 2.75 5.81
N PRO A 29 -15.37 2.94 6.47
CA PRO A 29 -16.19 4.15 6.29
C PRO A 29 -15.50 5.47 6.66
N ASP A 30 -14.47 5.43 7.51
CA ASP A 30 -13.63 6.58 7.89
C ASP A 30 -12.44 6.79 6.93
N LEU A 31 -12.51 6.21 5.73
CA LEU A 31 -11.47 6.22 4.69
C LEU A 31 -10.16 5.53 5.07
N VAL A 32 -10.14 4.82 6.21
CA VAL A 32 -8.98 4.03 6.60
C VAL A 32 -8.86 2.81 5.70
N LEU A 33 -7.69 2.62 5.12
CA LEU A 33 -7.37 1.47 4.29
C LEU A 33 -6.81 0.34 5.16
N ARG A 34 -7.13 -0.91 4.81
CA ARG A 34 -6.58 -2.11 5.46
C ARG A 34 -5.88 -2.99 4.45
N ASN A 35 -4.71 -3.50 4.84
CA ASN A 35 -3.83 -4.34 4.03
C ASN A 35 -3.57 -3.71 2.66
N VAL A 36 -2.79 -2.63 2.67
CA VAL A 36 -2.34 -1.94 1.47
C VAL A 36 -1.06 -2.60 0.98
N THR A 37 -0.99 -2.93 -0.31
CA THR A 37 0.24 -3.36 -0.97
C THR A 37 0.50 -2.44 -2.15
N ILE A 38 1.66 -1.80 -2.16
CA ILE A 38 2.14 -0.91 -3.23
C ILE A 38 3.27 -1.64 -3.93
N PHE A 39 3.14 -1.83 -5.23
CA PHE A 39 4.17 -2.37 -6.10
C PHE A 39 4.75 -1.21 -6.90
N GLU A 40 6.05 -0.97 -6.79
CA GLU A 40 6.75 0.10 -7.50
C GLU A 40 7.71 -0.50 -8.51
N TYR A 41 7.55 -0.06 -9.76
CA TYR A 41 8.36 -0.51 -10.89
C TYR A 41 9.37 0.57 -11.30
N HIS A 42 10.52 0.14 -11.78
CA HIS A 42 11.53 0.96 -12.42
C HIS A 42 11.96 0.26 -13.71
N ASP A 43 11.90 0.95 -14.85
CA ASP A 43 12.23 0.40 -16.17
C ASP A 43 11.61 -0.99 -16.42
N ASP A 44 10.27 -1.07 -16.25
CA ASP A 44 9.45 -2.29 -16.38
C ASP A 44 9.77 -3.43 -15.39
N SER A 45 10.71 -3.23 -14.47
CA SER A 45 11.12 -4.21 -13.47
C SER A 45 10.56 -3.86 -12.09
N LEU A 46 10.08 -4.87 -11.35
CA LEU A 46 9.61 -4.67 -9.97
C LEU A 46 10.82 -4.37 -9.07
N HIS A 47 10.88 -3.16 -8.53
CA HIS A 47 12.00 -2.68 -7.71
C HIS A 47 11.66 -2.67 -6.22
N GLN A 48 10.42 -2.38 -5.85
CA GLN A 48 10.02 -2.26 -4.45
C GLN A 48 8.57 -2.74 -4.23
N ILE A 49 8.34 -3.39 -3.09
CA ILE A 49 7.02 -3.68 -2.57
C ILE A 49 6.89 -3.05 -1.18
N ILE A 50 5.88 -2.22 -0.98
CA ILE A 50 5.53 -1.63 0.32
C ILE A 50 4.25 -2.30 0.79
N ARG A 51 4.26 -2.93 1.96
CA ARG A 51 3.06 -3.47 2.59
C ARG A 51 2.78 -2.70 3.86
N ALA A 52 1.55 -2.24 4.04
CA ALA A 52 1.10 -1.62 5.29
C ALA A 52 -0.18 -2.31 5.75
N GLU A 53 -0.26 -2.63 7.04
CA GLU A 53 -1.48 -3.22 7.60
C GLU A 53 -2.65 -2.21 7.61
N LEU A 54 -2.31 -0.92 7.76
CA LEU A 54 -3.29 0.15 7.90
C LEU A 54 -2.74 1.45 7.31
N ALA A 55 -3.58 2.18 6.57
CA ALA A 55 -3.27 3.55 6.11
C ALA A 55 -4.38 4.51 6.51
N ARG A 56 -4.03 5.63 7.16
CA ARG A 56 -4.97 6.70 7.53
C ARG A 56 -4.73 7.93 6.67
N PRO A 57 -5.77 8.56 6.11
CA PRO A 57 -5.59 9.81 5.40
C PRO A 57 -5.18 10.92 6.37
N LEU A 58 -4.26 11.78 5.95
CA LEU A 58 -3.84 12.98 6.67
C LEU A 58 -4.42 14.26 6.01
N PRO A 59 -4.48 15.39 6.73
CA PRO A 59 -5.09 16.63 6.21
C PRO A 59 -4.39 17.21 4.97
N ASP A 60 -3.10 16.90 4.78
CA ASP A 60 -2.27 17.35 3.67
C ASP A 60 -2.35 16.43 2.43
N LYS A 61 -3.30 15.50 2.41
CA LYS A 61 -3.51 14.48 1.36
C LYS A 61 -2.46 13.37 1.33
N SER A 62 -1.56 13.32 2.30
CA SER A 62 -0.67 12.16 2.51
C SER A 62 -1.39 11.05 3.29
N TRP A 63 -0.72 9.91 3.40
CA TRP A 63 -1.19 8.76 4.17
C TRP A 63 -0.23 8.45 5.30
N GLN A 64 -0.74 8.32 6.52
CA GLN A 64 -0.01 7.67 7.59
C GLN A 64 -0.15 6.16 7.43
N LEU A 65 0.94 5.49 7.04
CA LEU A 65 1.05 4.04 7.03
C LEU A 65 1.45 3.51 8.41
N HIS A 66 0.96 2.33 8.76
CA HIS A 66 1.24 1.62 10.00
C HIS A 66 1.64 0.16 9.72
N ASN A 67 2.59 -0.34 10.50
CA ASN A 67 3.18 -1.68 10.39
C ASN A 67 3.63 -1.94 8.95
N VAL A 68 4.59 -1.13 8.52
CA VAL A 68 5.07 -1.07 7.15
C VAL A 68 6.22 -2.04 6.96
N THR A 69 6.16 -2.85 5.91
CA THR A 69 7.27 -3.68 5.45
C THR A 69 7.66 -3.25 4.04
N TYR A 70 8.91 -2.82 3.90
CA TYR A 70 9.56 -2.62 2.61
C TYR A 70 10.24 -3.90 2.18
N THR A 71 10.02 -4.30 0.94
CA THR A 71 10.78 -5.32 0.24
C THR A 71 11.43 -4.67 -0.97
N ARG A 72 12.75 -4.48 -0.94
CA ARG A 72 13.49 -3.94 -2.10
C ARG A 72 14.13 -5.09 -2.85
N ILE A 73 14.00 -5.09 -4.17
CA ILE A 73 14.44 -6.18 -5.05
C ILE A 73 15.52 -5.63 -5.96
N ASP A 74 16.69 -6.24 -5.91
CA ASP A 74 17.79 -5.92 -6.81
C ASP A 74 17.49 -6.50 -8.20
N ALA A 75 17.46 -5.65 -9.23
CA ALA A 75 17.09 -6.05 -10.58
C ALA A 75 18.10 -7.00 -11.25
N GLY A 76 19.38 -6.95 -10.85
CA GLY A 76 20.43 -7.76 -11.46
C GLY A 76 20.53 -9.18 -10.87
N THR A 77 20.32 -9.30 -9.56
CA THR A 77 20.52 -10.55 -8.80
C THR A 77 19.21 -11.21 -8.37
N GLY A 78 18.10 -10.46 -8.36
CA GLY A 78 16.81 -10.90 -7.82
C GLY A 78 16.80 -11.04 -6.30
N GLN A 79 17.89 -10.67 -5.61
CA GLN A 79 17.95 -10.69 -4.16
C GLN A 79 17.05 -9.60 -3.58
N SER A 80 16.45 -9.90 -2.42
CA SER A 80 15.57 -8.96 -1.74
C SER A 80 16.04 -8.62 -0.34
N THR A 81 15.91 -7.37 0.06
CA THR A 81 16.09 -6.93 1.45
C THR A 81 14.76 -6.55 2.08
N LEU A 82 14.67 -6.71 3.40
CA LEU A 82 13.48 -6.39 4.18
C LEU A 82 13.80 -5.31 5.22
N GLU A 83 12.90 -4.33 5.31
CA GLU A 83 12.93 -3.28 6.32
C GLU A 83 11.52 -3.13 6.90
N VAL A 84 11.41 -3.10 8.23
CA VAL A 84 10.14 -2.99 8.94
C VAL A 84 10.11 -1.66 9.70
N ILE A 85 9.06 -0.89 9.49
CA ILE A 85 8.86 0.44 10.06
C ILE A 85 7.49 0.45 10.74
N GLU A 86 7.43 0.89 12.00
CA GLU A 86 6.17 0.93 12.74
C GLU A 86 5.19 1.92 12.08
N ARG A 87 5.67 3.10 11.68
CA ARG A 87 4.87 4.17 11.09
C ARG A 87 5.66 5.04 10.13
N GLU A 88 5.01 5.45 9.05
CA GLU A 88 5.60 6.33 8.03
C GLU A 88 4.53 7.20 7.36
N VAL A 89 4.91 8.37 6.87
CA VAL A 89 4.06 9.23 6.03
C VAL A 89 4.43 9.00 4.56
N TRP A 90 3.42 8.69 3.73
CA TRP A 90 3.53 8.40 2.30
C TRP A 90 2.72 9.38 1.46
#